data_AF-A0A7Y8A951-F1
#
_entry.id   AF-A0A7Y8A951-F1
#
_cell.length_a   1.000
_cell.length_b   1.000
_cell.length_c   1.000
_cell.angle_alpha   90.00
_cell.angle_beta   90.00
_cell.angle_gamma   90.00
#
_symmetry.space_group_name_H-M   'P 1'
#
loop_
_entity.id
_entity.type
_entity.pdbx_description
1 polymer ?
#
loop_
_entity_poly.entity_id
_entity_poly.type
_entity_poly.pdbx_seq_one_letter_code
_entity_poly.pdbx_strand_id
1 'polypeptide(L)'
;MRKFSWPAYPLAEAEFEKLMAAADEALATEGLTPFQRPLHVGRLFWEAFGWGGRMTPPDELADMPGYQGDVLMAKALRWYTQTLGNRLKTYFELGYVPARLAQTIWRVRIAGWYGSVEFFLHRNLQNKGSSKGSQSSLPSMNILTLVEDLPQGLVDRLTNDELKAHFMYHMFAVENIQWLDNLPRTNMLSVAKGDYAGSTQELLAHRYPQSRWAAQQCVEKTLKGFLEIAGIAYSKRGKDGHDLSKLAKTLHDEKGISISSQLIDMAHCSTGARYQDEPSTENQAFQANVAALHIFDTLRKSPEVVRLLENYYTKNPNC
;
A
#
# COMPACT_ATOMS: atom_id res chain seq x y z
N MET A 1 5.12 14.84 21.72
CA MET A 1 5.72 15.64 20.63
C MET A 1 5.80 17.10 21.07
N ARG A 2 6.82 17.83 20.63
CA ARG A 2 6.96 19.28 20.89
C ARG A 2 5.96 20.02 19.99
N LYS A 3 5.18 20.95 20.55
CA LYS A 3 4.26 21.79 19.76
C LYS A 3 5.06 22.64 18.78
N PHE A 4 4.59 22.74 17.54
CA PHE A 4 5.09 23.69 16.57
C PHE A 4 4.76 25.11 17.05
N SER A 5 5.71 26.03 16.89
CA SER A 5 5.58 27.40 17.33
C SER A 5 6.22 28.32 16.30
N TRP A 6 5.55 29.43 16.03
CA TRP A 6 6.02 30.46 15.10
C TRP A 6 5.74 31.85 15.68
N PRO A 7 6.63 32.85 15.52
CA PRO A 7 6.57 34.08 16.32
C PRO A 7 5.29 34.92 16.14
N ALA A 8 4.80 35.05 14.91
CA ALA A 8 3.60 35.80 14.56
C ALA A 8 3.12 35.41 13.15
N TYR A 9 1.89 35.79 12.79
CA TYR A 9 1.42 35.67 11.41
C TYR A 9 2.38 36.38 10.44
N PRO A 10 2.66 35.82 9.25
CA PRO A 10 3.48 36.50 8.24
C PRO A 10 2.88 37.85 7.84
N LEU A 11 3.73 38.85 7.65
CA LEU A 11 3.35 40.16 7.12
C LEU A 11 3.77 40.35 5.66
N ALA A 12 4.70 39.52 5.19
CA ALA A 12 5.23 39.55 3.82
C ALA A 12 5.47 38.14 3.27
N GLU A 13 5.58 38.03 1.95
CA GLU A 13 5.81 36.76 1.24
C GLU A 13 7.08 36.05 1.71
N ALA A 14 8.18 36.79 1.93
CA ALA A 14 9.42 36.20 2.44
C ALA A 14 9.29 35.57 3.85
N GLU A 15 8.37 36.08 4.69
CA GLU A 15 8.08 35.49 5.99
C GLU A 15 7.17 34.27 5.87
N PHE A 16 6.22 34.33 4.93
CA PHE A 16 5.36 33.20 4.59
C PHE A 16 6.17 32.02 4.04
N GLU A 17 7.13 32.26 3.13
CA GLU A 17 8.03 31.23 2.61
C GLU A 17 8.83 30.54 3.72
N LYS A 18 9.35 31.31 4.69
CA LYS A 18 10.06 30.74 5.85
C LYS A 18 9.14 29.91 6.74
N LEU A 19 7.91 30.38 6.97
CA LEU A 19 6.91 29.63 7.72
C LEU A 19 6.60 28.31 7.03
N MET A 20 6.35 28.33 5.72
CA MET A 20 6.00 27.13 4.96
C MET A 20 7.14 26.12 4.89
N ALA A 21 8.38 26.58 4.69
CA ALA A 21 9.55 25.71 4.73
C ALA A 21 9.71 25.02 6.10
N ALA A 22 9.57 25.78 7.20
CA ALA A 22 9.64 25.22 8.55
C ALA A 22 8.49 24.26 8.87
N ALA A 23 7.28 24.56 8.38
CA ALA A 23 6.12 23.69 8.52
C ALA A 23 6.30 22.38 7.75
N ASP A 24 6.78 22.42 6.50
CA ASP A 24 7.08 21.22 5.72
C ASP A 24 8.17 20.36 6.37
N GLU A 25 9.24 20.98 6.88
CA GLU A 25 10.30 20.28 7.60
C GLU A 25 9.78 19.59 8.88
N ALA A 26 8.93 20.26 9.65
CA ALA A 26 8.31 19.69 10.84
C ALA A 26 7.45 18.46 10.49
N LEU A 27 6.58 18.57 9.48
CA LEU A 27 5.73 17.45 9.03
C LEU A 27 6.55 16.31 8.42
N ALA A 28 7.63 16.63 7.69
CA ALA A 28 8.55 15.63 7.16
C ALA A 28 9.28 14.87 8.27
N THR A 29 9.69 15.56 9.33
CA THR A 29 10.35 14.97 10.52
C THR A 29 9.42 14.03 11.29
N GLU A 30 8.11 14.29 11.25
CA GLU A 30 7.07 13.37 11.76
C GLU A 30 6.83 12.15 10.87
N GLY A 31 7.51 12.05 9.73
CA GLY A 31 7.37 10.94 8.79
C GLY A 31 6.18 11.06 7.84
N LEU A 32 5.53 12.23 7.77
CA LEU A 32 4.42 12.45 6.84
C LEU A 32 4.94 12.52 5.40
N THR A 33 4.33 11.72 4.53
CA THR A 33 4.62 11.70 3.09
C THR A 33 4.12 12.97 2.41
N PRO A 34 4.69 13.36 1.25
CA PRO A 34 4.33 14.60 0.55
C PRO A 34 2.83 14.90 0.44
N PHE A 35 1.99 13.92 0.10
CA PHE A 35 0.54 14.12 -0.03
C PHE A 35 -0.19 14.35 1.30
N GLN A 36 0.36 13.86 2.42
CA GLN A 36 -0.24 13.99 3.75
C GLN A 36 0.01 15.35 4.37
N ARG A 37 1.11 16.01 4.01
CA ARG A 37 1.55 17.27 4.64
C ARG A 37 0.54 18.41 4.48
N PRO A 38 -0.05 18.66 3.30
CA PRO A 38 -1.11 19.68 3.16
C PRO A 38 -2.34 19.40 4.05
N LEU A 39 -2.65 18.12 4.31
CA LEU A 39 -3.78 17.74 5.18
C LEU A 39 -3.51 18.02 6.66
N HIS A 40 -2.22 18.15 7.04
CA HIS A 40 -1.79 18.30 8.44
C HIS A 40 -1.28 19.71 8.75
N VAL A 41 -1.03 20.56 7.75
CA VAL A 41 -0.51 21.93 7.97
C VAL A 41 -1.44 22.79 8.82
N GLY A 42 -2.76 22.56 8.74
CA GLY A 42 -3.74 23.26 9.59
C GLY A 42 -3.51 23.02 11.08
N ARG A 43 -3.05 21.82 11.47
CA ARG A 43 -2.66 21.53 12.86
C ARG A 43 -1.49 22.42 13.28
N LEU A 44 -0.48 22.61 12.44
CA LEU A 44 0.67 23.46 12.75
C LEU A 44 0.28 24.94 12.86
N PHE A 45 -0.63 25.41 12.01
CA PHE A 45 -1.18 26.77 12.12
C PHE A 45 -2.03 26.95 13.38
N TRP A 46 -2.79 25.94 13.79
CA TRP A 46 -3.50 25.97 15.06
C TRP A 46 -2.52 26.03 16.24
N GLU A 47 -1.45 25.24 16.22
CA GLU A 47 -0.43 25.24 17.27
C GLU A 47 0.33 26.57 17.35
N ALA A 48 0.67 27.18 16.21
CA ALA A 48 1.41 28.44 16.16
C ALA A 48 0.55 29.68 16.46
N PHE A 49 -0.69 29.72 15.98
CA PHE A 49 -1.49 30.95 15.94
C PHE A 49 -2.89 30.82 16.52
N GLY A 50 -3.29 29.63 16.99
CA GLY A 50 -4.69 29.35 17.33
C GLY A 50 -5.61 29.41 16.11
N TRP A 51 -5.07 29.18 14.90
CA TRP A 51 -5.84 29.23 13.66
C TRP A 51 -7.09 28.33 13.72
N GLY A 52 -8.24 28.90 13.35
CA GLY A 52 -9.48 28.19 13.11
C GLY A 52 -10.07 28.64 11.78
N GLY A 53 -10.41 27.69 10.91
CA GLY A 53 -10.89 27.96 9.56
C GLY A 53 -11.22 26.70 8.78
N ARG A 54 -11.49 26.86 7.49
CA ARG A 54 -11.73 25.73 6.59
C ARG A 54 -10.41 25.01 6.32
N MET A 55 -10.41 23.68 6.41
CA MET A 55 -9.25 22.85 6.04
C MET A 55 -8.99 22.87 4.52
N THR A 56 -10.07 23.04 3.74
CA THR A 56 -10.04 23.12 2.28
C THR A 56 -10.76 24.40 1.81
N PRO A 57 -10.15 25.58 2.03
CA PRO A 57 -10.69 26.83 1.52
C PRO A 57 -10.63 26.85 -0.02
N PRO A 58 -11.48 27.66 -0.69
CA PRO A 58 -11.36 27.90 -2.14
C PRO A 58 -9.97 28.45 -2.50
N ASP A 59 -9.40 27.98 -3.61
CA ASP A 59 -8.04 28.37 -4.04
C ASP A 59 -7.94 29.87 -4.36
N GLU A 60 -9.03 30.50 -4.79
CA GLU A 60 -9.09 31.94 -5.10
C GLU A 60 -8.75 32.81 -3.88
N LEU A 61 -8.92 32.29 -2.65
CA LEU A 61 -8.51 33.01 -1.44
C LEU A 61 -7.00 33.17 -1.33
N ALA A 62 -6.21 32.35 -2.02
CA ALA A 62 -4.76 32.47 -2.04
C ALA A 62 -4.28 33.71 -2.82
N ASP A 63 -5.13 34.33 -3.64
CA ASP A 63 -4.84 35.59 -4.33
C ASP A 63 -5.14 36.83 -3.48
N MET A 64 -5.87 36.66 -2.36
CA MET A 64 -6.20 37.78 -1.48
C MET A 64 -4.95 38.26 -0.70
N PRO A 65 -4.89 39.56 -0.34
CA PRO A 65 -3.82 40.09 0.49
C PRO A 65 -3.90 39.55 1.93
N GLY A 66 -2.74 39.55 2.60
CA GLY A 66 -2.61 39.10 3.99
C GLY A 66 -2.34 37.61 4.16
N TYR A 67 -2.13 37.19 5.41
CA TYR A 67 -1.71 35.81 5.77
C TYR A 67 -2.42 35.34 7.05
N GLN A 68 -3.74 35.55 7.14
CA GLN A 68 -4.54 35.15 8.30
C GLN A 68 -5.77 34.34 7.89
N GLY A 69 -6.33 33.58 8.82
CA GLY A 69 -7.57 32.81 8.61
C GLY A 69 -7.50 31.89 7.39
N ASP A 70 -8.58 31.83 6.61
CA ASP A 70 -8.66 30.99 5.41
C ASP A 70 -7.66 31.40 4.30
N VAL A 71 -7.24 32.67 4.27
CA VAL A 71 -6.25 33.16 3.29
C VAL A 71 -4.89 32.51 3.53
N LEU A 72 -4.45 32.39 4.80
CA LEU A 72 -3.22 31.68 5.13
C LEU A 72 -3.27 30.22 4.66
N MET A 73 -4.39 29.53 4.94
CA MET A 73 -4.56 28.13 4.57
C MET A 73 -4.60 27.95 3.05
N ALA A 74 -5.32 28.80 2.32
CA ALA A 74 -5.36 28.75 0.86
C ALA A 74 -3.96 28.96 0.25
N LYS A 75 -3.21 29.97 0.73
CA LYS A 75 -1.82 30.20 0.30
C LYS A 75 -0.92 28.99 0.62
N ALA A 76 -1.08 28.36 1.78
CA ALA A 76 -0.32 27.17 2.16
C ALA A 76 -0.60 25.96 1.24
N LEU A 77 -1.86 25.69 0.91
CA LEU A 77 -2.24 24.63 -0.02
C LEU A 77 -1.68 24.90 -1.43
N ARG A 78 -1.71 26.15 -1.88
CA ARG A 78 -1.13 26.56 -3.15
C ARG A 78 0.40 26.43 -3.14
N TRP A 79 1.05 26.84 -2.05
CA TRP A 79 2.50 26.67 -1.87
C TRP A 79 2.90 25.20 -1.99
N TYR A 80 2.18 24.28 -1.32
CA TYR A 80 2.45 22.85 -1.48
C TYR A 80 2.27 22.39 -2.93
N THR A 81 1.21 22.87 -3.60
CA THR A 81 0.93 22.51 -5.00
C THR A 81 2.07 22.96 -5.92
N GLN A 82 2.63 24.15 -5.70
CA GLN A 82 3.74 24.68 -6.47
C GLN A 82 5.06 23.97 -6.14
N THR A 83 5.32 23.70 -4.86
CA THR A 83 6.58 23.13 -4.37
C THR A 83 6.70 21.62 -4.62
N LEU A 84 5.63 20.86 -4.40
CA LEU A 84 5.63 19.40 -4.49
C LEU A 84 4.98 18.87 -5.77
N GLY A 85 4.16 19.68 -6.44
CA GLY A 85 3.59 19.38 -7.76
C GLY A 85 2.95 18.00 -7.84
N ASN A 86 3.42 17.19 -8.80
CA ASN A 86 2.91 15.83 -9.00
C ASN A 86 3.14 14.89 -7.80
N ARG A 87 4.03 15.20 -6.85
CA ARG A 87 4.18 14.39 -5.62
C ARG A 87 3.02 14.51 -4.65
N LEU A 88 2.16 15.53 -4.82
CA LEU A 88 0.89 15.61 -4.10
C LEU A 88 -0.19 14.71 -4.71
N LYS A 89 -0.04 14.33 -5.98
CA LYS A 89 -0.97 13.40 -6.63
C LYS A 89 -0.71 12.03 -6.04
N THR A 90 -1.46 11.72 -4.99
CA THR A 90 -1.64 10.35 -4.55
C THR A 90 -2.95 9.84 -5.10
N TYR A 91 -2.92 8.62 -5.60
CA TYR A 91 -4.13 7.84 -5.66
C TYR A 91 -4.24 7.16 -4.30
N PHE A 92 -5.44 7.15 -3.73
CA PHE A 92 -5.67 6.37 -2.53
C PHE A 92 -5.57 4.89 -2.94
N GLU A 93 -4.39 4.31 -2.75
CA GLU A 93 -3.96 3.00 -3.25
C GLU A 93 -3.41 2.20 -2.09
N LEU A 94 -3.83 0.94 -1.98
CA LEU A 94 -3.30 0.01 -1.00
C LEU A 94 -2.02 -0.67 -1.51
N GLY A 95 -1.88 -0.78 -2.83
CA GLY A 95 -0.72 -1.37 -3.48
C GLY A 95 -1.02 -1.79 -4.92
N TYR A 96 -0.16 -2.66 -5.45
CA TYR A 96 -0.27 -3.20 -6.80
C TYR A 96 -0.12 -4.71 -6.75
N VAL A 97 -0.78 -5.39 -7.68
CA VAL A 97 -0.62 -6.83 -7.90
C VAL A 97 -0.41 -7.10 -9.39
N PRO A 98 0.34 -8.14 -9.76
CA PRO A 98 0.36 -8.60 -11.13
C PRO A 98 -0.91 -9.39 -11.43
N ALA A 99 -1.53 -9.19 -12.60
CA ALA A 99 -2.63 -10.02 -13.07
C ALA A 99 -2.41 -10.42 -14.53
N ARG A 100 -2.66 -11.69 -14.86
CA ARG A 100 -2.63 -12.15 -16.24
C ARG A 100 -3.99 -11.87 -16.90
N LEU A 101 -3.97 -11.10 -17.99
CA LEU A 101 -5.11 -10.88 -18.88
C LEU A 101 -4.67 -11.28 -20.28
N ALA A 102 -5.41 -12.21 -20.89
CA ALA A 102 -4.94 -12.94 -22.07
C ALA A 102 -3.53 -13.52 -21.82
N GLN A 103 -2.57 -13.20 -22.68
CA GLN A 103 -1.20 -13.73 -22.62
C GLN A 103 -0.19 -12.77 -21.97
N THR A 104 -0.66 -11.70 -21.33
CA THR A 104 0.21 -10.64 -20.79
C THR A 104 -0.06 -10.43 -19.31
N ILE A 105 1.00 -10.20 -18.54
CA ILE A 105 0.91 -9.80 -17.14
C ILE A 105 0.84 -8.28 -17.09
N TRP A 106 -0.20 -7.78 -16.44
CA TRP A 106 -0.45 -6.36 -16.25
C TRP A 106 -0.25 -5.96 -14.80
N ARG A 107 0.14 -4.71 -14.60
CA ARG A 107 0.09 -4.08 -13.28
C ARG A 107 -1.35 -3.70 -12.97
N VAL A 108 -1.88 -4.23 -11.88
CA VAL A 108 -3.22 -3.90 -11.41
C VAL A 108 -3.10 -3.13 -10.13
N ARG A 109 -3.68 -1.94 -10.13
CA ARG A 109 -3.82 -1.11 -8.96
C ARG A 109 -4.89 -1.67 -8.02
N ILE A 110 -4.55 -1.78 -6.74
CA ILE A 110 -5.53 -2.02 -5.69
C ILE A 110 -5.91 -0.67 -5.10
N ALA A 111 -7.08 -0.17 -5.50
CA ALA A 111 -7.62 1.08 -4.98
C ALA A 111 -7.91 0.94 -3.48
N GLY A 112 -7.60 1.97 -2.70
CA GLY A 112 -8.13 2.15 -1.36
C GLY A 112 -9.48 2.85 -1.42
N TRP A 113 -10.30 2.66 -0.39
CA TRP A 113 -11.53 3.41 -0.19
C TRP A 113 -11.86 3.45 1.31
N TYR A 114 -12.74 4.38 1.70
CA TYR A 114 -13.34 4.40 3.03
C TYR A 114 -14.80 3.95 2.93
N GLY A 115 -15.20 2.99 3.76
CA GLY A 115 -16.56 2.45 3.77
C GLY A 115 -16.76 1.32 2.76
N SER A 116 -17.86 1.38 2.00
CA SER A 116 -18.24 0.36 1.01
C SER A 116 -18.17 0.92 -0.40
N VAL A 117 -17.71 0.09 -1.34
CA VAL A 117 -17.62 0.41 -2.77
C VAL A 117 -18.17 -0.78 -3.57
N GLU A 118 -18.86 -0.50 -4.67
CA GLU A 118 -19.31 -1.51 -5.62
C GLU A 118 -18.27 -1.69 -6.73
N PHE A 119 -17.61 -2.84 -6.76
CA PHE A 119 -16.75 -3.22 -7.87
C PHE A 119 -17.56 -3.90 -8.97
N PHE A 120 -17.35 -3.47 -10.21
CA PHE A 120 -18.01 -4.08 -11.37
C PHE A 120 -17.06 -4.23 -12.55
N LEU A 121 -17.49 -5.00 -13.55
CA LEU A 121 -16.83 -5.14 -14.83
C LEU A 121 -17.63 -4.44 -15.92
N HIS A 122 -16.97 -3.59 -16.69
CA HIS A 122 -17.57 -3.02 -17.89
C HIS A 122 -16.54 -2.86 -18.99
N ARG A 123 -16.84 -3.38 -20.19
CA ARG A 123 -15.88 -3.41 -21.31
C ARG A 123 -15.47 -2.01 -21.78
N ASN A 124 -16.39 -1.05 -21.77
CA ASN A 124 -16.04 0.34 -22.08
C ASN A 124 -15.21 0.94 -20.94
N LEU A 125 -13.91 1.17 -21.17
CA LEU A 125 -12.98 1.76 -20.20
C LEU A 125 -13.28 3.23 -19.87
N GLN A 126 -14.12 3.91 -20.66
CA GLN A 126 -14.62 5.24 -20.31
C GLN A 126 -15.64 5.19 -19.16
N ASN A 127 -16.28 4.04 -18.95
CA ASN A 127 -17.11 3.81 -17.76
C ASN A 127 -16.20 3.48 -16.58
N LYS A 128 -15.81 4.51 -15.81
CA LYS A 128 -14.97 4.36 -14.61
C LYS A 128 -15.77 4.00 -13.35
N GLY A 129 -17.10 4.12 -13.39
CA GLY A 129 -17.96 4.11 -12.21
C GLY A 129 -18.15 5.51 -11.61
N SER A 130 -18.68 5.58 -10.39
CA SER A 130 -18.93 6.82 -9.67
C SER A 130 -18.03 6.94 -8.43
N SER A 131 -17.26 8.02 -8.33
CA SER A 131 -16.45 8.31 -7.14
C SER A 131 -17.25 8.80 -5.94
N LYS A 132 -18.54 9.11 -6.11
CA LYS A 132 -19.45 9.54 -5.05
C LYS A 132 -20.61 8.56 -4.93
N GLY A 133 -20.88 8.12 -3.71
CA GLY A 133 -22.13 7.47 -3.36
C GLY A 133 -23.25 8.49 -3.18
N SER A 134 -24.49 8.03 -3.25
CA SER A 134 -25.69 8.76 -2.84
C SER A 134 -26.33 8.05 -1.63
N GLN A 135 -27.46 8.56 -1.13
CA GLN A 135 -28.23 7.84 -0.09
C GLN A 135 -28.70 6.45 -0.56
N SER A 136 -28.85 6.24 -1.87
CA SER A 136 -29.38 5.00 -2.45
C SER A 136 -28.37 4.22 -3.30
N SER A 137 -27.14 4.70 -3.45
CA SER A 137 -26.12 4.04 -4.27
C SER A 137 -24.74 4.15 -3.65
N LEU A 138 -23.99 3.04 -3.63
CA LEU A 138 -22.59 3.07 -3.23
C LEU A 138 -21.77 3.79 -4.31
N PRO A 139 -20.61 4.40 -3.95
CA PRO A 139 -19.57 4.65 -4.93
C PRO A 139 -19.26 3.35 -5.67
N SER A 140 -18.90 3.44 -6.95
CA SER A 140 -18.65 2.28 -7.79
C SER A 140 -17.41 2.44 -8.63
N MET A 141 -16.78 1.31 -8.99
CA MET A 141 -15.53 1.32 -9.73
C MET A 141 -15.46 0.15 -10.72
N ASN A 142 -15.18 0.49 -11.99
CA ASN A 142 -14.91 -0.52 -13.01
C ASN A 142 -13.48 -1.03 -12.84
N ILE A 143 -13.30 -2.28 -12.40
CA ILE A 143 -11.97 -2.80 -12.06
C ILE A 143 -11.02 -2.90 -13.26
N LEU A 144 -11.53 -2.94 -14.50
CA LEU A 144 -10.69 -2.91 -15.70
C LEU A 144 -9.96 -1.58 -15.86
N THR A 145 -10.49 -0.50 -15.28
CA THR A 145 -9.84 0.82 -15.28
C THR A 145 -8.73 0.94 -14.23
N LEU A 146 -8.55 -0.10 -13.40
CA LEU A 146 -7.44 -0.23 -12.45
C LEU A 146 -6.26 -1.01 -13.01
N VAL A 147 -6.39 -1.58 -14.20
CA VAL A 147 -5.28 -2.19 -14.91
C VAL A 147 -4.53 -1.08 -15.65
N GLU A 148 -3.26 -0.86 -15.30
CA GLU A 148 -2.47 0.23 -15.88
C GLU A 148 -2.31 0.04 -17.39
N ASP A 149 -2.53 1.10 -18.15
CA ASP A 149 -2.37 1.16 -19.60
C ASP A 149 -3.14 0.09 -20.41
N LEU A 150 -4.20 -0.50 -19.84
CA LEU A 150 -5.01 -1.51 -20.52
C LEU A 150 -5.72 -0.90 -21.75
N PRO A 151 -5.44 -1.35 -22.98
CA PRO A 151 -6.05 -0.77 -24.17
C PRO A 151 -7.46 -1.31 -24.38
N GLN A 152 -8.37 -0.44 -24.83
CA GLN A 152 -9.76 -0.80 -25.15
C GLN A 152 -9.84 -2.01 -26.10
N GLY A 153 -8.96 -2.04 -27.12
CA GLY A 153 -8.93 -3.15 -28.07
C GLY A 153 -8.59 -4.52 -27.45
N LEU A 154 -7.84 -4.58 -26.34
CA LEU A 154 -7.65 -5.85 -25.63
C LEU A 154 -8.92 -6.23 -24.87
N VAL A 155 -9.53 -5.26 -24.18
CA VAL A 155 -10.77 -5.48 -23.42
C VAL A 155 -11.91 -6.00 -24.30
N ASP A 156 -12.02 -5.50 -25.53
CA ASP A 156 -13.03 -5.95 -26.50
C ASP A 156 -12.83 -7.42 -26.90
N ARG A 157 -11.60 -7.95 -26.80
CA ARG A 157 -11.24 -9.32 -27.18
C ARG A 157 -11.20 -10.31 -26.03
N LEU A 158 -11.18 -9.84 -24.78
CA LEU A 158 -11.24 -10.73 -23.62
C LEU A 158 -12.53 -11.54 -23.62
N THR A 159 -12.42 -12.83 -23.37
CA THR A 159 -13.57 -13.71 -23.17
C THR A 159 -14.28 -13.38 -21.85
N ASN A 160 -15.54 -13.79 -21.71
CA ASN A 160 -16.26 -13.60 -20.46
C ASN A 160 -15.63 -14.40 -19.30
N ASP A 161 -15.00 -15.53 -19.59
CA ASP A 161 -14.29 -16.34 -18.59
C ASP A 161 -13.02 -15.65 -18.11
N GLU A 162 -12.24 -15.03 -19.01
CA GLU A 162 -11.07 -14.23 -18.62
C GLU A 162 -11.48 -13.02 -17.77
N LEU A 163 -12.59 -12.35 -18.13
CA LEU A 163 -13.12 -11.24 -17.33
C LEU A 163 -13.56 -11.71 -15.94
N LYS A 164 -14.31 -12.82 -15.87
CA LYS A 164 -14.74 -13.41 -14.59
C LYS A 164 -13.55 -13.83 -13.73
N ALA A 165 -12.55 -14.48 -14.32
CA ALA A 165 -11.32 -14.87 -13.64
C ALA A 165 -10.58 -13.64 -13.09
N HIS A 166 -10.48 -12.56 -13.88
CA HIS A 166 -9.90 -11.30 -13.43
C HIS A 166 -10.67 -10.70 -12.26
N PHE A 167 -12.01 -10.69 -12.31
CA PHE A 167 -12.82 -10.18 -11.21
C PHE A 167 -12.60 -10.97 -9.92
N MET A 168 -12.63 -12.30 -10.00
CA MET A 168 -12.37 -13.16 -8.84
C MET A 168 -10.97 -12.94 -8.27
N TYR A 169 -9.95 -12.85 -9.14
CA TYR A 169 -8.59 -12.55 -8.73
C TYR A 169 -8.45 -11.15 -8.12
N HIS A 170 -9.14 -10.15 -8.67
CA HIS A 170 -9.11 -8.78 -8.17
C HIS A 170 -9.72 -8.71 -6.77
N MET A 171 -10.88 -9.32 -6.53
CA MET A 171 -11.47 -9.38 -5.18
C MET A 171 -10.55 -10.11 -4.19
N PHE A 172 -9.98 -11.24 -4.59
CA PHE A 172 -9.00 -11.96 -3.80
C PHE A 172 -7.77 -11.10 -3.46
N ALA A 173 -7.22 -10.38 -4.43
CA ALA A 173 -6.08 -9.49 -4.24
C ALA A 173 -6.42 -8.32 -3.32
N VAL A 174 -7.59 -7.70 -3.49
CA VAL A 174 -8.09 -6.62 -2.66
C VAL A 174 -8.13 -7.02 -1.19
N GLU A 175 -8.76 -8.16 -0.85
CA GLU A 175 -8.86 -8.62 0.53
C GLU A 175 -7.49 -8.85 1.18
N ASN A 176 -6.53 -9.39 0.41
CA ASN A 176 -5.22 -9.76 0.93
C ASN A 176 -4.25 -8.58 1.03
N ILE A 177 -4.28 -7.66 0.07
CA ILE A 177 -3.48 -6.42 0.13
C ILE A 177 -4.02 -5.49 1.21
N GLN A 178 -5.34 -5.38 1.37
CA GLN A 178 -5.94 -4.63 2.47
C GLN A 178 -5.58 -5.23 3.82
N TRP A 179 -5.62 -6.55 3.96
CA TRP A 179 -5.20 -7.22 5.19
C TRP A 179 -3.72 -6.99 5.49
N LEU A 180 -2.83 -7.11 4.49
CA LEU A 180 -1.41 -6.82 4.61
C LEU A 180 -1.16 -5.37 5.05
N ASP A 181 -1.92 -4.41 4.52
CA ASP A 181 -1.82 -2.99 4.88
C ASP A 181 -2.27 -2.70 6.32
N ASN A 182 -3.19 -3.50 6.83
CA ASN A 182 -3.73 -3.39 8.19
C ASN A 182 -2.92 -4.14 9.24
N LEU A 183 -1.89 -4.91 8.86
CA LEU A 183 -1.06 -5.63 9.82
C LEU A 183 -0.30 -4.68 10.76
N PRO A 184 0.03 -5.14 11.99
CA PRO A 184 0.80 -4.32 12.91
C PRO A 184 2.16 -3.91 12.34
N ARG A 185 2.58 -2.69 12.67
CA ARG A 185 3.88 -2.16 12.24
C ARG A 185 5.02 -2.76 13.07
N THR A 186 5.45 -3.96 12.70
CA THR A 186 6.70 -4.56 13.19
C THR A 186 7.82 -4.37 12.17
N ASN A 187 9.07 -4.52 12.60
CA ASN A 187 10.23 -4.44 11.69
C ASN A 187 10.13 -5.45 10.55
N MET A 188 9.68 -6.68 10.83
CA MET A 188 9.56 -7.73 9.82
C MET A 188 8.38 -7.49 8.86
N LEU A 189 7.19 -7.20 9.39
CA LEU A 189 5.99 -7.03 8.57
C LEU A 189 6.06 -5.78 7.68
N SER A 190 6.66 -4.70 8.18
CA SER A 190 6.85 -3.47 7.40
C SER A 190 7.76 -3.71 6.19
N VAL A 191 8.84 -4.49 6.35
CA VAL A 191 9.75 -4.82 5.25
C VAL A 191 9.10 -5.83 4.29
N ALA A 192 8.32 -6.80 4.80
CA ALA A 192 7.59 -7.75 3.97
C ALA A 192 6.66 -7.08 2.96
N LYS A 193 5.96 -6.00 3.36
CA LYS A 193 5.13 -5.19 2.46
C LYS A 193 5.95 -4.56 1.33
N GLY A 194 7.11 -4.01 1.65
CA GLY A 194 8.04 -3.46 0.66
C GLY A 194 8.56 -4.53 -0.31
N ASP A 195 8.90 -5.71 0.20
CA ASP A 195 9.35 -6.84 -0.62
C ASP A 195 8.27 -7.32 -1.60
N TYR A 196 7.00 -7.34 -1.20
CA TYR A 196 5.89 -7.68 -2.11
C TYR A 196 5.76 -6.67 -3.25
N ALA A 197 5.78 -5.37 -2.92
CA ALA A 197 5.73 -4.30 -3.91
C ALA A 197 6.92 -4.37 -4.87
N GLY A 198 8.12 -4.61 -4.34
CA GLY A 198 9.32 -4.84 -5.13
C GLY A 198 9.18 -6.05 -6.04
N SER A 199 8.66 -7.17 -5.54
CA SER A 199 8.43 -8.38 -6.34
C SER A 199 7.54 -8.12 -7.56
N THR A 200 6.46 -7.37 -7.38
CA THR A 200 5.55 -6.98 -8.47
C THR A 200 6.26 -6.06 -9.48
N GLN A 201 7.01 -5.07 -9.01
CA GLN A 201 7.76 -4.15 -9.87
C GLN A 201 8.81 -4.87 -10.71
N GLU A 202 9.57 -5.78 -10.10
CA GLU A 202 10.61 -6.55 -10.77
C GLU A 202 10.04 -7.50 -11.84
N LEU A 203 8.86 -8.08 -11.59
CA LEU A 203 8.15 -8.92 -12.57
C LEU A 203 7.82 -8.13 -13.84
N LEU A 204 7.23 -6.95 -13.65
CA LEU A 204 6.83 -6.06 -14.75
C LEU A 204 8.02 -5.44 -15.49
N ALA A 205 9.17 -5.34 -14.82
CA ALA A 205 10.43 -4.92 -15.42
C ALA A 205 11.18 -6.08 -16.14
N HIS A 206 10.56 -7.26 -16.25
CA HIS A 206 11.15 -8.48 -16.82
C HIS A 206 12.41 -8.98 -16.09
N ARG A 207 12.56 -8.63 -14.80
CA ARG A 207 13.66 -9.06 -13.92
C ARG A 207 13.19 -10.23 -13.05
N TYR A 208 12.91 -11.34 -13.71
CA TYR A 208 12.24 -12.50 -13.10
C TYR A 208 12.97 -13.10 -11.89
N PRO A 209 14.31 -13.25 -11.88
CA PRO A 209 14.99 -13.74 -10.68
C PRO A 209 14.87 -12.80 -9.49
N GLN A 210 14.96 -11.48 -9.72
CA GLN A 210 14.80 -10.46 -8.68
C GLN A 210 13.37 -10.46 -8.12
N SER A 211 12.38 -10.64 -8.99
CA SER A 211 10.99 -10.79 -8.60
C SER A 211 10.78 -12.01 -7.69
N ARG A 212 11.22 -13.20 -8.11
CA ARG A 212 11.13 -14.42 -7.29
C ARG A 212 11.83 -14.27 -5.94
N TRP A 213 13.02 -13.66 -5.94
CA TRP A 213 13.75 -13.41 -4.70
C TRP A 213 12.98 -12.48 -3.76
N ALA A 214 12.43 -11.38 -4.28
CA ALA A 214 11.62 -10.46 -3.49
C ALA A 214 10.34 -11.14 -2.97
N ALA A 215 9.70 -12.02 -3.76
CA ALA A 215 8.56 -12.82 -3.30
C ALA A 215 8.93 -13.75 -2.13
N GLN A 216 10.06 -14.47 -2.22
CA GLN A 216 10.57 -15.27 -1.11
C GLN A 216 10.81 -14.41 0.14
N GLN A 217 11.48 -13.27 -0.03
CA GLN A 217 11.81 -12.38 1.07
C GLN A 217 10.56 -11.82 1.75
N CYS A 218 9.54 -11.50 0.97
CA CYS A 218 8.23 -11.11 1.47
C CYS A 218 7.65 -12.22 2.36
N VAL A 219 7.54 -13.45 1.86
CA VAL A 219 7.00 -14.58 2.63
C VAL A 219 7.83 -14.85 3.88
N GLU A 220 9.16 -14.91 3.76
CA GLU A 220 10.08 -15.12 4.89
C GLU A 220 9.82 -14.13 6.01
N LYS A 221 9.76 -12.84 5.68
CA LYS A 221 9.55 -11.77 6.67
C LYS A 221 8.12 -11.74 7.21
N THR A 222 7.12 -12.12 6.42
CA THR A 222 5.75 -12.31 6.93
C THR A 222 5.71 -13.41 7.99
N LEU A 223 6.27 -14.59 7.70
CA LEU A 223 6.28 -15.71 8.64
C LEU A 223 7.05 -15.36 9.92
N LYS A 224 8.22 -14.73 9.78
CA LYS A 224 9.01 -14.23 10.91
C LYS A 224 8.26 -13.19 11.73
N GLY A 225 7.55 -12.27 11.09
CA GLY A 225 6.71 -11.28 11.76
C GLY A 225 5.65 -11.92 12.65
N PHE A 226 4.99 -12.97 12.17
CA PHE A 226 4.02 -13.71 13.00
C PHE A 226 4.67 -14.50 14.13
N LEU A 227 5.85 -15.10 13.92
CA LEU A 227 6.62 -15.73 14.99
C LEU A 227 7.03 -14.71 16.07
N GLU A 228 7.44 -13.50 15.68
CA GLU A 228 7.77 -12.41 16.61
C GLU A 228 6.55 -11.94 17.40
N ILE A 229 5.42 -11.72 16.74
CA ILE A 229 4.15 -11.37 17.41
C ILE A 229 3.74 -12.45 18.42
N ALA A 230 3.96 -13.72 18.08
CA ALA A 230 3.69 -14.86 18.94
C ALA A 230 4.69 -15.07 20.08
N GLY A 231 5.81 -14.33 20.10
CA GLY A 231 6.89 -14.53 21.06
C GLY A 231 7.64 -15.86 20.87
N ILE A 232 7.57 -16.45 19.67
CA ILE A 232 8.21 -17.74 19.36
C ILE A 232 9.62 -17.50 18.84
N ALA A 233 10.58 -18.21 19.41
CA ALA A 233 11.95 -18.19 18.92
C ALA A 233 12.07 -18.93 17.58
N TYR A 234 12.82 -18.35 16.64
CA TYR A 234 13.15 -18.98 15.36
C TYR A 234 14.61 -18.69 15.02
N SER A 235 15.20 -19.51 14.13
CA SER A 235 16.58 -19.30 13.72
C SER A 235 16.72 -17.98 12.96
N LYS A 236 17.58 -17.08 13.45
CA LYS A 236 17.86 -15.80 12.81
C LYS A 236 19.09 -15.83 11.89
N ARG A 237 19.85 -16.94 11.88
CA ARG A 237 21.14 -17.04 11.19
C ARG A 237 21.29 -18.38 10.46
N GLY A 238 22.16 -18.39 9.45
CA GLY A 238 22.48 -19.58 8.67
C GLY A 238 21.35 -20.03 7.75
N LYS A 239 21.54 -21.18 7.10
CA LYS A 239 20.61 -21.76 6.12
C LYS A 239 19.18 -21.89 6.67
N ASP A 240 19.07 -22.26 7.94
CA ASP A 240 17.80 -22.51 8.62
C ASP A 240 17.00 -21.23 8.89
N GLY A 241 17.65 -20.08 8.94
CA GLY A 241 16.97 -18.80 9.14
C GLY A 241 16.27 -18.26 7.89
N HIS A 242 16.54 -18.83 6.71
CA HIS A 242 15.97 -18.41 5.43
C HIS A 242 15.12 -19.51 4.77
N ASP A 243 14.88 -20.60 5.51
CA ASP A 243 14.12 -21.75 5.03
C ASP A 243 12.62 -21.55 5.33
N LEU A 244 11.85 -21.26 4.29
CA LEU A 244 10.41 -21.01 4.39
C LEU A 244 9.66 -22.21 4.97
N SER A 245 10.05 -23.44 4.62
CA SER A 245 9.41 -24.67 5.08
C SER A 245 9.63 -24.87 6.58
N LYS A 246 10.82 -24.56 7.09
CA LYS A 246 11.09 -24.57 8.53
C LYS A 246 10.28 -23.52 9.28
N LEU A 247 10.22 -22.28 8.77
CA LEU A 247 9.42 -21.21 9.39
C LEU A 247 7.92 -21.56 9.44
N ALA A 248 7.38 -22.08 8.33
CA ALA A 248 5.99 -22.53 8.25
C ALA A 248 5.73 -23.70 9.21
N LYS A 249 6.66 -24.66 9.30
CA LYS A 249 6.57 -25.76 10.25
C LYS A 249 6.58 -25.28 11.70
N THR A 250 7.44 -24.33 12.06
CA THR A 250 7.44 -23.76 13.42
C THR A 250 6.11 -23.10 13.76
N LEU A 251 5.52 -22.33 12.84
CA LEU A 251 4.18 -21.75 13.05
C LEU A 251 3.10 -22.82 13.23
N HIS A 252 3.18 -23.91 12.47
CA HIS A 252 2.26 -25.03 12.61
C HIS A 252 2.41 -25.73 13.97
N ASP A 253 3.63 -26.13 14.33
CA ASP A 253 3.90 -26.89 15.55
C ASP A 253 3.53 -26.08 16.82
N GLU A 254 3.77 -24.76 16.82
CA GLU A 254 3.59 -23.91 18.01
C GLU A 254 2.21 -23.24 18.09
N LYS A 255 1.53 -23.00 16.96
CA LYS A 255 0.26 -22.26 16.89
C LYS A 255 -0.85 -22.95 16.10
N GLY A 256 -0.60 -24.12 15.49
CA GLY A 256 -1.56 -24.81 14.64
C GLY A 256 -1.80 -24.12 13.28
N ILE A 257 -1.02 -23.09 12.94
CA ILE A 257 -1.19 -22.34 11.69
C ILE A 257 -0.58 -23.14 10.54
N SER A 258 -1.44 -23.69 9.69
CA SER A 258 -1.02 -24.57 8.59
C SER A 258 -0.95 -23.82 7.27
N ILE A 259 0.21 -23.84 6.62
CA ILE A 259 0.43 -23.26 5.30
C ILE A 259 0.78 -24.39 4.33
N SER A 260 0.16 -24.40 3.15
CA SER A 260 0.39 -25.42 2.13
C SER A 260 1.86 -25.47 1.73
N SER A 261 2.48 -26.65 1.76
CA SER A 261 3.85 -26.87 1.29
C SER A 261 4.00 -26.48 -0.18
N GLN A 262 2.97 -26.70 -1.01
CA GLN A 262 2.97 -26.28 -2.41
C GLN A 262 3.13 -24.76 -2.56
N LEU A 263 2.47 -23.97 -1.70
CA LEU A 263 2.61 -22.51 -1.73
C LEU A 263 4.01 -22.07 -1.27
N ILE A 264 4.56 -22.75 -0.26
CA ILE A 264 5.92 -22.52 0.21
C ILE A 264 6.93 -22.80 -0.90
N ASP A 265 6.80 -23.94 -1.59
CA ASP A 265 7.67 -24.32 -2.70
C ASP A 265 7.55 -23.36 -3.89
N MET A 266 6.33 -22.90 -4.21
CA MET A 266 6.10 -21.90 -5.26
C MET A 266 6.71 -20.53 -4.94
N ALA A 267 6.69 -20.12 -3.67
CA ALA A 267 7.31 -18.87 -3.22
C ALA A 267 8.83 -18.99 -3.10
N HIS A 268 9.37 -20.20 -2.99
CA HIS A 268 10.79 -20.44 -2.81
C HIS A 268 11.62 -20.09 -4.07
N CYS A 269 12.78 -19.50 -3.80
CA CYS A 269 13.77 -19.08 -4.75
C CYS A 269 15.16 -19.30 -4.15
N SER A 270 15.95 -20.19 -4.76
CA SER A 270 17.34 -20.38 -4.35
C SER A 270 18.12 -19.07 -4.53
N THR A 271 19.22 -18.93 -3.78
CA THR A 271 20.13 -17.80 -3.96
C THR A 271 20.79 -17.80 -5.34
N GLY A 272 20.92 -18.97 -5.98
CA GLY A 272 21.51 -19.12 -7.32
C GLY A 272 20.74 -18.41 -8.42
N ALA A 273 19.41 -18.29 -8.27
CA ALA A 273 18.58 -17.53 -9.22
C ALA A 273 19.07 -16.08 -9.39
N ARG A 274 19.52 -15.43 -8.30
CA ARG A 274 20.03 -14.06 -8.34
C ARG A 274 21.34 -13.91 -9.12
N TYR A 275 22.16 -14.95 -9.09
CA TYR A 275 23.47 -14.98 -9.75
C TYR A 275 23.41 -15.60 -11.14
N GLN A 276 22.19 -15.84 -11.67
CA GLN A 276 21.94 -16.48 -12.96
C GLN A 276 22.39 -17.94 -13.05
N ASP A 277 22.70 -18.58 -11.92
CA ASP A 277 23.00 -20.01 -11.84
C ASP A 277 21.74 -20.85 -12.16
N GLU A 278 20.56 -20.28 -11.91
CA GLU A 278 19.26 -20.87 -12.19
C GLU A 278 18.38 -19.88 -12.97
N PRO A 279 18.16 -20.10 -14.28
CA PRO A 279 17.26 -19.26 -15.07
C PRO A 279 15.86 -19.23 -14.48
N SER A 280 15.26 -18.03 -14.40
CA SER A 280 13.88 -17.84 -13.94
C SER A 280 13.00 -17.38 -15.09
N THR A 281 11.84 -18.00 -15.24
CA THR A 281 10.84 -17.65 -16.26
C THR A 281 9.83 -16.63 -15.74
N GLU A 282 9.16 -15.93 -16.66
CA GLU A 282 8.04 -15.04 -16.33
C GLU A 282 6.96 -15.77 -15.51
N ASN A 283 6.60 -16.99 -15.92
CA ASN A 283 5.58 -17.75 -15.21
C ASN A 283 6.00 -18.12 -13.79
N GLN A 284 7.26 -18.51 -13.56
CA GLN A 284 7.75 -18.78 -12.20
C GLN A 284 7.71 -17.52 -11.32
N ALA A 285 8.09 -16.36 -11.85
CA ALA A 285 8.03 -15.09 -11.11
C ALA A 285 6.59 -14.64 -10.81
N PHE A 286 5.68 -14.83 -11.76
CA PHE A 286 4.25 -14.60 -11.54
C PHE A 286 3.67 -15.53 -10.47
N GLN A 287 3.96 -16.83 -10.55
CA GLN A 287 3.47 -17.81 -9.59
C GLN A 287 4.03 -17.56 -8.18
N ALA A 288 5.27 -17.08 -8.04
CA ALA A 288 5.82 -16.70 -6.74
C ALA A 288 5.08 -15.49 -6.12
N ASN A 289 4.67 -14.50 -6.92
CA ASN A 289 3.83 -13.38 -6.46
C ASN A 289 2.45 -13.85 -6.02
N VAL A 290 1.82 -14.73 -6.81
CA VAL A 290 0.50 -15.30 -6.51
C VAL A 290 0.56 -16.18 -5.26
N ALA A 291 1.64 -16.95 -5.08
CA ALA A 291 1.86 -17.76 -3.88
C ALA A 291 1.93 -16.90 -2.61
N ALA A 292 2.61 -15.75 -2.64
CA ALA A 292 2.63 -14.82 -1.52
C ALA A 292 1.22 -14.34 -1.13
N LEU A 293 0.37 -13.98 -2.12
CA LEU A 293 -1.03 -13.62 -1.86
C LEU A 293 -1.85 -14.76 -1.25
N HIS A 294 -1.68 -15.99 -1.72
CA HIS A 294 -2.37 -17.15 -1.13
C HIS A 294 -1.90 -17.49 0.28
N ILE A 295 -0.62 -17.24 0.59
CA ILE A 295 -0.10 -17.34 1.96
C ILE A 295 -0.74 -16.27 2.85
N PHE A 296 -0.88 -15.02 2.37
CA PHE A 296 -1.63 -14.00 3.09
C PHE A 296 -3.09 -14.42 3.33
N ASP A 297 -3.74 -15.01 2.33
CA ASP A 297 -5.12 -15.48 2.46
C ASP A 297 -5.26 -16.59 3.51
N THR A 298 -4.31 -17.52 3.54
CA THR A 298 -4.23 -18.58 4.54
C THR A 298 -4.08 -18.01 5.94
N LEU A 299 -3.18 -17.04 6.11
CA LEU A 299 -2.95 -16.38 7.40
C LEU A 299 -4.16 -15.54 7.82
N ARG A 300 -4.72 -14.74 6.92
CA ARG A 300 -5.89 -13.89 7.16
C ARG A 300 -7.12 -14.69 7.61
N LYS A 301 -7.36 -15.86 7.00
CA LYS A 301 -8.49 -16.74 7.32
C LYS A 301 -8.25 -17.64 8.52
N SER A 302 -7.02 -17.70 9.04
CA SER A 302 -6.69 -18.53 10.19
C SER A 302 -7.26 -17.92 11.48
N PRO A 303 -8.14 -18.62 12.21
CA PRO A 303 -8.64 -18.15 13.51
C PRO A 303 -7.50 -17.90 14.51
N GLU A 304 -6.39 -18.63 14.35
CA GLU A 304 -5.24 -18.57 15.26
C GLU A 304 -4.46 -17.27 15.04
N VAL A 305 -4.37 -16.83 13.79
CA VAL A 305 -3.81 -15.54 13.43
C VAL A 305 -4.70 -14.40 13.90
N VAL A 306 -6.03 -14.52 13.75
CA VAL A 306 -6.97 -13.50 14.25
C VAL A 306 -6.80 -13.30 15.75
N ARG A 307 -6.83 -14.37 16.54
CA ARG A 307 -6.60 -14.31 18.01
C ARG A 307 -5.23 -13.75 18.35
N LEU A 308 -4.21 -14.10 17.56
CA LEU A 308 -2.85 -13.60 17.78
C LEU A 308 -2.76 -12.08 17.59
N LEU A 309 -3.39 -11.56 16.53
CA LEU A 309 -3.44 -10.13 16.25
C LEU A 309 -4.26 -9.37 17.29
N GLU A 310 -5.44 -9.87 17.68
CA GLU A 310 -6.26 -9.27 18.76
C GLU A 310 -5.49 -9.14 20.07
N ASN A 311 -4.76 -10.20 20.46
CA ASN A 311 -3.89 -10.17 21.63
C ASN A 311 -2.76 -9.16 21.49
N TYR A 312 -2.18 -9.03 20.29
CA TYR A 312 -1.13 -8.06 20.03
C TYR A 312 -1.63 -6.62 20.17
N TYR A 313 -2.76 -6.27 19.55
CA TYR A 313 -3.35 -4.93 19.64
C TYR A 313 -3.81 -4.59 21.05
N THR A 314 -4.34 -5.57 21.80
CA THR A 314 -4.69 -5.38 23.21
C THR A 314 -3.48 -4.99 24.06
N LYS A 315 -2.30 -5.56 23.77
CA LYS A 315 -1.04 -5.24 24.46
C LYS A 315 -0.36 -3.98 23.91
N ASN A 316 -0.68 -3.57 22.68
CA ASN A 316 -0.05 -2.46 21.96
C ASN A 316 -1.13 -1.55 21.34
N PRO A 317 -1.94 -0.82 22.13
CA PRO A 317 -3.10 -0.08 21.63
C PRO A 317 -2.76 1.14 20.75
N ASN A 318 -1.48 1.52 20.66
CA ASN A 318 -0.98 2.65 19.88
C ASN A 318 -0.25 2.21 18.59
N CYS A 319 -0.31 0.93 18.21
CA CYS A 319 0.32 0.37 17.00
C CYS A 319 -0.67 0.16 15.86
#